data_AF-A0A7J6UPL6-F1
#
_entry.id   AF-A0A7J6UPL6-F1
#
_cell.length_a   1.000
_cell.length_b   1.000
_cell.length_c   1.000
_cell.angle_alpha   90.00
_cell.angle_beta   90.00
_cell.angle_gamma   90.00
#
_symmetry.space_group_name_H-M   'P 1'
#
loop_
_entity.id
_entity.type
_entity.pdbx_description
1 polymer ?
#
loop_
_entity_poly.entity_id
_entity_poly.type
_entity_poly.pdbx_seq_one_letter_code
_entity_poly.pdbx_strand_id
1 'polypeptide(L)'
;AVYRGGSPFERHTYRYTPLLAWLLVPNISVHITFGKVLFSLCDMAIGLMLYRMLKDAGKSPSTASKLSAVWLLSPITLNVSTRGNADSLICLMVVATLYHIQRGEWIRSALWFGLSVHMKIFPVIYAIPLVMYLNPDFLAFQRVGVLKALKLNSTQIWYTVISAGLFFVLLGILYYIYG
;
A
#
# COMPACT_ATOMS: atom_id res chain seq x y z
N ALA A 1 16.07 15.61 10.88
CA ALA A 1 15.92 16.60 9.78
C ALA A 1 14.60 17.34 9.95
N VAL A 2 13.46 16.76 9.55
CA VAL A 2 12.13 17.41 9.57
C VAL A 2 11.79 18.14 10.88
N TYR A 3 11.95 17.47 12.03
CA TYR A 3 11.60 18.07 13.33
C TYR A 3 12.32 19.40 13.60
N ARG A 4 13.49 19.62 12.98
CA ARG A 4 14.29 20.84 13.06
C ARG A 4 14.20 21.70 11.79
N GLY A 5 13.22 21.46 10.92
CA GLY A 5 13.04 22.15 9.63
C GLY A 5 13.96 21.70 8.49
N GLY A 6 14.90 20.76 8.73
CA GLY A 6 15.84 20.29 7.71
C GLY A 6 15.26 19.23 6.77
N SER A 7 15.92 19.00 5.63
CA SER A 7 15.46 18.06 4.60
C SER A 7 15.82 16.60 4.92
N PRO A 8 14.88 15.65 4.81
CA PRO A 8 15.20 14.22 4.91
C PRO A 8 16.21 13.74 3.87
N PHE A 9 16.29 14.42 2.72
CA PHE A 9 17.16 14.06 1.60
C PHE A 9 18.64 14.33 1.88
N GLU A 10 18.97 15.18 2.86
CA GLU A 10 20.35 15.40 3.31
C GLU A 10 21.01 14.12 3.84
N ARG A 11 20.20 13.15 4.28
CA ARG A 11 20.69 11.85 4.71
C ARG A 11 20.71 10.88 3.54
N HIS A 12 21.90 10.61 2.99
CA HIS A 12 22.09 9.66 1.89
C HIS A 12 21.54 8.23 2.12
N THR A 13 21.40 7.82 3.39
CA THR A 13 20.83 6.50 3.75
C THR A 13 19.31 6.50 3.91
N TYR A 14 18.64 7.65 3.74
CA TYR A 14 17.19 7.76 3.82
C TYR A 14 16.55 7.33 2.49
N ARG A 15 15.76 6.25 2.54
CA ARG A 15 15.20 5.56 1.35
C ARG A 15 13.68 5.73 1.20
N TYR A 16 13.07 6.51 2.07
CA TYR A 16 11.62 6.74 2.13
C TYR A 16 11.32 8.20 1.77
N THR A 17 10.06 8.52 1.55
CA THR A 17 9.67 9.92 1.28
C THR A 17 9.57 10.74 2.57
N PRO A 18 9.71 12.07 2.50
CA PRO A 18 9.50 12.96 3.65
C PRO A 18 8.19 12.75 4.41
N LEU A 19 7.15 12.23 3.75
CA LEU A 19 5.88 11.88 4.37
C LEU A 19 6.03 10.87 5.52
N LEU A 20 6.90 9.86 5.36
CA LEU A 20 7.20 8.93 6.44
C LEU A 20 7.98 9.60 7.56
N ALA A 21 8.92 10.50 7.24
CA ALA A 21 9.64 11.26 8.26
C ALA A 21 8.69 12.12 9.09
N TRP A 22 7.67 12.73 8.47
CA TRP A 22 6.61 13.48 9.14
C TRP A 22 5.81 12.59 10.08
N LEU A 23 5.37 11.43 9.59
CA LEU A 23 4.62 10.46 10.37
C LEU A 23 5.39 9.97 11.61
N LEU A 24 6.72 9.92 11.53
CA LEU A 24 7.60 9.46 12.61
C LEU A 24 8.13 10.58 13.50
N VAL A 25 7.72 11.84 13.32
CA VAL A 25 8.09 12.94 14.24
C VAL A 25 7.80 12.60 15.71
N PRO A 26 6.67 11.95 16.07
CA PRO A 26 6.39 11.56 17.45
C PRO A 26 7.41 10.61 18.10
N ASN A 27 8.30 9.96 17.32
CA ASN A 27 9.44 9.23 17.90
C ASN A 27 10.36 10.11 18.74
N ILE A 28 10.44 11.40 18.39
CA ILE A 28 11.33 12.34 19.05
C ILE A 28 10.56 13.21 20.05
N SER A 29 9.32 13.58 19.72
CA SER A 29 8.53 14.49 20.56
C SER A 29 7.66 13.80 21.62
N VAL A 30 7.31 12.52 21.45
CA VAL A 30 6.45 11.77 22.39
C VAL A 30 7.21 10.63 23.03
N HIS A 31 7.65 9.64 22.25
CA HIS A 31 8.39 8.49 22.78
C HIS A 31 9.17 7.75 21.71
N ILE A 32 10.38 7.29 22.03
CA ILE A 32 11.32 6.64 21.09
C ILE A 32 10.78 5.36 20.42
N THR A 33 9.77 4.72 21.02
CA THR A 33 9.16 3.50 20.49
C THR A 33 7.92 3.75 19.64
N PHE A 34 7.48 5.00 19.45
CA PHE A 34 6.23 5.31 18.75
C PHE A 34 6.12 4.62 17.38
N GLY A 35 7.19 4.64 16.58
CA GLY A 35 7.24 4.03 15.26
C GLY A 35 7.09 2.51 15.32
N LYS A 36 7.68 1.86 16.34
CA LYS A 36 7.52 0.41 16.54
C LYS A 36 6.05 0.08 16.83
N VAL A 37 5.41 0.85 17.70
CA VAL A 37 3.98 0.69 18.00
C VAL A 37 3.14 0.92 16.75
N LEU A 38 3.40 2.00 16.00
CA LEU A 38 2.70 2.30 14.75
C LEU A 38 2.81 1.15 13.73
N PHE A 39 4.00 0.58 13.53
CA PHE A 39 4.19 -0.50 12.57
C PHE A 39 3.57 -1.82 13.04
N SER A 40 3.61 -2.12 14.34
CA SER A 40 2.87 -3.28 14.88
C SER A 40 1.35 -3.11 14.74
N LEU A 41 0.83 -1.88 14.90
CA LEU A 41 -0.58 -1.60 14.61
C LEU A 41 -0.92 -1.75 13.13
N CYS A 42 0.01 -1.45 12.22
CA CYS A 42 -0.16 -1.74 10.79
C CYS A 42 -0.31 -3.24 10.53
N ASP A 43 0.51 -4.09 11.17
CA ASP A 43 0.38 -5.55 11.03
C ASP A 43 -0.99 -6.04 11.54
N MET A 44 -1.47 -5.51 12.68
CA MET A 44 -2.81 -5.82 13.19
C MET A 44 -3.91 -5.42 12.22
N ALA A 45 -3.80 -4.22 11.62
CA ALA A 45 -4.73 -3.75 10.60
C ALA A 45 -4.72 -4.64 9.35
N ILE A 46 -3.53 -5.08 8.89
CA ILE A 46 -3.41 -6.04 7.80
C ILE A 46 -4.15 -7.34 8.13
N GLY A 47 -3.91 -7.93 9.31
CA GLY A 47 -4.59 -9.14 9.74
C GLY A 47 -6.11 -9.01 9.71
N LEU A 48 -6.64 -7.87 10.19
CA LEU A 48 -8.08 -7.57 10.14
C LEU A 48 -8.61 -7.44 8.70
N MET A 49 -7.88 -6.76 7.82
CA MET A 49 -8.28 -6.60 6.42
C MET A 49 -8.28 -7.95 5.69
N LEU A 50 -7.25 -8.77 5.89
CA LEU A 50 -7.18 -10.12 5.33
C LEU A 50 -8.34 -10.99 5.82
N TYR A 51 -8.66 -10.94 7.12
CA TYR A 51 -9.82 -11.63 7.68
C TYR A 51 -11.11 -11.23 6.96
N ARG A 52 -11.34 -9.92 6.78
CA ARG A 52 -12.52 -9.40 6.08
C ARG A 52 -12.56 -9.81 4.60
N MET A 53 -11.43 -9.75 3.89
CA MET A 53 -11.33 -10.22 2.49
C MET A 53 -11.70 -11.69 2.35
N LEU A 54 -11.24 -12.53 3.28
CA LEU A 54 -11.55 -13.96 3.30
C LEU A 54 -13.03 -14.21 3.60
N LYS A 55 -13.62 -13.42 4.50
CA LYS A 55 -15.07 -13.45 4.78
C LYS A 55 -15.89 -13.04 3.57
N ASP A 56 -15.50 -11.96 2.88
CA ASP A 56 -16.14 -11.49 1.66
C ASP A 56 -16.03 -12.54 0.53
N ALA A 57 -14.96 -13.33 0.52
CA ALA A 57 -14.77 -14.46 -0.39
C ALA A 57 -15.51 -15.76 0.03
N GLY A 58 -16.42 -15.68 1.00
CA GLY A 58 -17.26 -16.80 1.43
C GLY A 58 -16.58 -17.85 2.31
N LYS A 59 -15.39 -17.56 2.86
CA LYS A 59 -14.71 -18.50 3.79
C LYS A 59 -15.42 -18.52 5.16
N SER A 60 -15.38 -19.68 5.80
CA SER A 60 -15.90 -19.84 7.16
C SER A 60 -15.11 -18.95 8.14
N PRO A 61 -15.73 -18.46 9.24
CA PRO A 61 -15.04 -17.64 10.22
C PRO A 61 -13.78 -18.29 10.78
N SER A 62 -13.80 -19.61 11.04
CA SER A 62 -12.66 -20.34 11.58
C SER A 62 -11.48 -20.41 10.60
N THR A 63 -11.74 -20.68 9.32
CA THR A 63 -10.71 -20.68 8.28
C THR A 63 -10.16 -19.28 8.05
N ALA A 64 -11.02 -18.27 7.99
CA ALA A 64 -10.60 -16.88 7.84
C ALA A 64 -9.66 -16.45 8.99
N SER A 65 -10.02 -16.75 10.25
CA SER A 65 -9.19 -16.44 11.42
C SER A 65 -7.84 -17.15 11.39
N LYS A 66 -7.80 -18.43 11.01
CA LYS A 66 -6.54 -19.19 10.92
C LYS A 66 -5.61 -18.60 9.86
N LEU A 67 -6.13 -18.29 8.67
CA LEU A 67 -5.33 -17.71 7.59
C LEU A 67 -4.87 -16.29 7.90
N SER A 68 -5.70 -15.45 8.51
CA SER A 68 -5.27 -14.11 8.96
C SER A 68 -4.23 -14.19 10.07
N ALA A 69 -4.31 -15.20 10.95
CA ALA A 69 -3.33 -15.42 12.01
C ALA A 69 -1.95 -15.80 11.45
N VAL A 70 -1.87 -16.43 10.27
CA VAL A 70 -0.58 -16.72 9.62
C VAL A 70 0.20 -15.44 9.35
N TRP A 71 -0.46 -14.34 8.95
CA TRP A 71 0.21 -13.04 8.83
C TRP A 71 0.70 -12.56 10.20
N LEU A 72 -0.21 -12.44 11.17
CA LEU A 72 0.07 -11.83 12.47
C LEU A 72 1.11 -12.60 13.31
N LEU A 73 1.14 -13.93 13.17
CA LEU A 73 2.02 -14.81 13.93
C LEU A 73 3.27 -15.22 13.12
N SER A 74 3.45 -14.67 11.91
CA SER A 74 4.64 -14.95 11.12
C SER A 74 5.87 -14.31 11.79
N PRO A 75 6.93 -15.09 12.07
CA PRO A 75 8.12 -14.56 12.74
C PRO A 75 8.81 -13.45 11.93
N ILE A 76 8.64 -13.47 10.60
CA ILE A 76 9.18 -12.44 9.71
C ILE A 76 8.46 -11.11 9.95
N THR A 77 7.12 -11.10 9.92
CA THR A 77 6.33 -9.86 10.08
C THR A 77 6.53 -9.23 11.45
N LEU A 78 6.48 -10.04 12.51
CA LEU A 78 6.71 -9.61 13.89
C LEU A 78 8.09 -8.98 14.06
N ASN A 79 9.13 -9.58 13.48
CA ASN A 79 10.48 -9.04 13.58
C ASN A 79 10.65 -7.74 12.77
N VAL A 80 10.01 -7.62 11.60
CA VAL A 80 10.07 -6.42 10.76
C VAL A 80 9.45 -5.22 11.48
N SER A 81 8.24 -5.35 12.02
CA SER A 81 7.56 -4.23 12.70
C SER A 81 8.20 -3.86 14.04
N THR A 82 8.56 -4.85 14.87
CA THR A 82 9.18 -4.59 16.19
C THR A 82 10.60 -4.01 16.09
N ARG A 83 11.32 -4.27 14.99
CA ARG A 83 12.59 -3.60 14.66
C ARG A 83 12.41 -2.14 14.22
N GLY A 84 11.18 -1.68 13.99
CA GLY A 84 10.89 -0.30 13.60
C GLY A 84 11.00 -0.06 12.10
N ASN A 85 10.72 -1.07 11.26
CA ASN A 85 10.73 -0.91 9.81
C ASN A 85 9.34 -0.51 9.28
N ALA A 86 9.31 0.50 8.41
CA ALA A 86 8.09 1.01 7.77
C ALA A 86 7.51 0.08 6.69
N ASP A 87 8.16 -1.04 6.39
CA ASP A 87 7.63 -2.04 5.45
C ASP A 87 6.23 -2.53 5.84
N SER A 88 5.91 -2.65 7.13
CA SER A 88 4.53 -2.97 7.57
C SER A 88 3.49 -1.94 7.13
N LEU A 89 3.84 -0.64 7.12
CA LEU A 89 2.95 0.41 6.64
C LEU A 89 2.73 0.30 5.11
N ILE A 90 3.79 -0.03 4.37
CA ILE A 90 3.70 -0.21 2.91
C ILE A 90 2.87 -1.45 2.58
N CYS A 91 3.08 -2.56 3.29
CA CYS A 91 2.26 -3.76 3.17
C CYS A 91 0.79 -3.47 3.48
N LEU A 92 0.49 -2.63 4.49
CA LEU A 92 -0.88 -2.21 4.79
C LEU A 92 -1.51 -1.48 3.61
N MET A 93 -0.80 -0.55 2.98
CA MET A 93 -1.32 0.18 1.80
C MET A 93 -1.54 -0.74 0.59
N VAL A 94 -0.68 -1.74 0.38
CA VAL A 94 -0.87 -2.76 -0.67
C VAL A 94 -2.07 -3.64 -0.36
N VAL A 95 -2.22 -4.11 0.89
CA VAL A 95 -3.40 -4.90 1.29
C VAL A 95 -4.67 -4.06 1.20
N ALA A 96 -4.63 -2.76 1.53
CA ALA A 96 -5.74 -1.84 1.33
C ALA A 96 -6.12 -1.68 -0.15
N THR A 97 -5.13 -1.62 -1.04
CA THR A 97 -5.34 -1.62 -2.49
C THR A 97 -6.15 -2.84 -2.92
N LEU A 98 -5.77 -4.04 -2.46
CA LEU A 98 -6.45 -5.30 -2.78
C LEU A 98 -7.82 -5.43 -2.11
N TYR A 99 -7.95 -4.95 -0.87
CA TYR A 99 -9.22 -4.95 -0.14
C TYR A 99 -10.30 -4.14 -0.88
N HIS A 100 -9.95 -2.95 -1.34
CA HIS A 100 -10.89 -2.10 -2.08
C HIS A 100 -11.14 -2.62 -3.49
N ILE A 101 -10.14 -3.20 -4.17
CA ILE A 101 -10.34 -3.76 -5.52
C ILE A 101 -11.29 -4.96 -5.50
N GLN A 102 -11.20 -5.83 -4.48
CA GLN A 102 -12.09 -6.99 -4.31
C GLN A 102 -13.56 -6.57 -4.14
N ARG A 103 -13.81 -5.37 -3.62
CA ARG A 103 -15.16 -4.83 -3.38
C ARG A 103 -15.67 -3.96 -4.53
N GLY A 104 -14.92 -3.85 -5.62
CA GLY A 104 -15.26 -3.00 -6.76
C GLY A 104 -15.03 -1.50 -6.51
N GLU A 105 -14.43 -1.11 -5.39
CA GLU A 105 -14.14 0.27 -5.01
C GLU A 105 -12.83 0.75 -5.66
N TRP A 106 -12.77 0.74 -7.00
CA TRP A 106 -11.53 0.95 -7.77
C TRP A 106 -10.86 2.31 -7.53
N ILE A 107 -11.62 3.38 -7.24
CA ILE A 107 -11.05 4.71 -6.93
C ILE A 107 -10.25 4.66 -5.63
N ARG A 108 -10.81 4.08 -4.57
CA ARG A 108 -10.10 3.94 -3.28
C ARG A 108 -8.88 3.05 -3.42
N SER A 109 -9.00 1.98 -4.21
CA SER A 109 -7.87 1.12 -4.54
C SER A 109 -6.75 1.90 -5.24
N ALA A 110 -7.07 2.75 -6.23
CA ALA A 110 -6.08 3.58 -6.93
C ALA A 110 -5.35 4.56 -6.00
N LEU A 111 -6.08 5.17 -5.05
CA LEU A 111 -5.49 6.09 -4.06
C LEU A 111 -4.52 5.37 -3.12
N TRP A 112 -4.93 4.22 -2.56
CA TRP A 112 -4.04 3.41 -1.71
C TRP A 112 -2.83 2.90 -2.48
N PHE A 113 -3.01 2.53 -3.76
CA PHE A 113 -1.92 2.07 -4.60
C PHE A 113 -0.90 3.19 -4.86
N GLY A 114 -1.37 4.36 -5.31
CA GLY A 114 -0.53 5.53 -5.53
C GLY A 114 0.23 5.95 -4.27
N LEU A 115 -0.43 5.91 -3.11
CA LEU A 115 0.21 6.20 -1.82
C LEU A 115 1.28 5.16 -1.46
N SER A 116 1.03 3.88 -1.74
CA SER A 116 2.00 2.79 -1.48
C SER A 116 3.28 2.96 -2.30
N VAL A 117 3.14 3.29 -3.60
CA VAL A 117 4.24 3.52 -4.53
C VAL A 117 4.99 4.81 -4.18
N HIS A 118 4.26 5.83 -3.71
CA HIS A 118 4.88 7.05 -3.22
C HIS A 118 5.74 6.77 -1.99
N MET A 119 5.23 6.04 -1.00
CA MET A 119 5.99 5.73 0.23
C MET A 119 7.29 4.96 -0.05
N LYS A 120 7.27 4.04 -1.01
CA LYS A 120 8.44 3.27 -1.48
C LYS A 120 8.16 2.80 -2.90
N ILE A 121 9.13 2.87 -3.80
CA ILE A 121 8.89 2.57 -5.22
C ILE A 121 8.49 1.11 -5.51
N PHE A 122 8.87 0.15 -4.66
CA PHE A 122 8.73 -1.29 -4.95
C PHE A 122 7.31 -1.78 -5.29
N PRO A 123 6.20 -1.31 -4.68
CA PRO A 123 4.85 -1.74 -5.04
C PRO A 123 4.47 -1.46 -6.50
N VAL A 124 5.24 -0.65 -7.25
CA VAL A 124 5.00 -0.37 -8.67
C VAL A 124 4.92 -1.65 -9.51
N ILE A 125 5.58 -2.73 -9.06
CA ILE A 125 5.51 -4.05 -9.71
C ILE A 125 4.08 -4.58 -9.84
N TYR A 126 3.16 -4.13 -8.98
CA TYR A 126 1.75 -4.53 -9.01
C TYR A 126 0.89 -3.69 -9.96
N ALA A 127 1.43 -2.65 -10.60
CA ALA A 127 0.66 -1.76 -11.47
C ALA A 127 0.00 -2.52 -12.64
N ILE A 128 0.78 -3.33 -13.35
CA ILE A 128 0.28 -4.12 -14.49
C ILE A 128 -0.82 -5.10 -14.06
N PRO A 129 -0.62 -6.00 -13.08
CA PRO A 129 -1.67 -6.94 -12.70
C PRO A 129 -2.93 -6.26 -12.15
N LEU A 130 -2.80 -5.16 -11.40
CA LEU A 130 -3.96 -4.40 -10.89
C LEU A 130 -4.77 -3.77 -12.02
N VAL A 131 -4.10 -3.12 -12.97
CA VAL A 131 -4.77 -2.52 -14.13
C VAL A 131 -5.44 -3.61 -14.97
N MET A 132 -4.77 -4.73 -15.23
CA MET A 132 -5.35 -5.82 -16.02
C MET A 132 -6.54 -6.49 -15.33
N TYR A 133 -6.51 -6.62 -13.99
CA TYR A 133 -7.62 -7.15 -13.20
C TYR A 133 -8.92 -6.35 -13.35
N LEU A 134 -8.82 -5.03 -13.62
CA LEU A 134 -9.99 -4.16 -13.83
C LEU A 134 -10.66 -4.33 -15.20
N ASN A 135 -10.12 -5.18 -16.08
CA ASN A 135 -10.73 -5.46 -17.37
C ASN A 135 -11.51 -6.78 -17.35
N PRO A 136 -12.86 -6.75 -17.43
CA PRO A 136 -13.67 -7.97 -17.53
C PRO A 136 -13.29 -8.83 -18.75
N ASP A 137 -12.92 -8.20 -19.87
CA ASP A 137 -12.54 -8.92 -21.09
C ASP A 137 -11.19 -9.65 -20.93
N PHE A 138 -10.30 -9.13 -20.07
CA PHE A 138 -9.04 -9.80 -19.73
C PHE A 138 -9.28 -11.06 -18.89
N LEU A 139 -10.21 -11.01 -17.93
CA LEU A 139 -10.61 -12.18 -17.15
C LEU A 139 -11.33 -13.23 -18.01
N ALA A 140 -12.00 -12.80 -19.08
CA ALA A 140 -12.67 -13.66 -20.05
C ALA A 140 -11.83 -13.96 -21.32
N PHE A 141 -10.50 -13.81 -21.27
CA PHE A 141 -9.59 -13.89 -22.42
C PHE A 141 -9.81 -15.11 -23.33
N GLN A 142 -10.14 -16.27 -22.75
CA GLN A 142 -10.44 -17.49 -23.50
C GLN A 142 -11.63 -17.37 -24.47
N ARG A 143 -12.53 -16.39 -24.27
CA ARG A 143 -13.75 -16.20 -25.07
C ARG A 143 -13.69 -15.03 -26.06
N VAL A 144 -12.89 -14.00 -25.79
CA VAL A 144 -12.91 -12.71 -26.51
C VAL A 144 -11.70 -12.46 -27.41
N GLY A 145 -10.66 -13.30 -27.33
CA GLY A 145 -9.43 -13.18 -28.12
C GLY A 145 -8.46 -12.13 -27.57
N VAL A 146 -7.17 -12.29 -27.89
CA VAL A 146 -6.06 -11.54 -27.28
C VAL A 146 -6.20 -10.02 -27.46
N LEU A 147 -6.51 -9.59 -28.68
CA LEU A 147 -6.51 -8.17 -29.03
C LEU A 147 -7.60 -7.40 -28.26
N LYS A 148 -8.75 -8.03 -28.04
CA LYS A 148 -9.87 -7.43 -27.31
C LYS A 148 -9.62 -7.43 -25.81
N ALA A 149 -9.04 -8.50 -25.28
CA ALA A 149 -8.66 -8.60 -23.87
C ALA A 149 -7.56 -7.59 -23.46
N LEU A 150 -6.70 -7.18 -24.40
CA LEU A 150 -5.67 -6.16 -24.16
C LEU A 150 -6.16 -4.72 -24.41
N LYS A 151 -7.37 -4.54 -24.95
CA LYS A 151 -7.91 -3.20 -25.18
C LYS A 151 -8.20 -2.52 -23.83
N LEU A 152 -7.60 -1.36 -23.62
CA LEU A 152 -7.78 -0.59 -22.38
C LEU A 152 -9.20 -0.02 -22.29
N ASN A 153 -9.81 -0.19 -21.12
CA ASN A 153 -11.09 0.41 -20.78
C ASN A 153 -10.91 1.76 -20.05
N SER A 154 -11.98 2.55 -19.97
CA SER A 154 -11.94 3.86 -19.30
C SER A 154 -11.56 3.75 -17.81
N THR A 155 -11.99 2.68 -17.13
CA THR A 155 -11.67 2.43 -15.72
C THR A 155 -10.17 2.23 -15.50
N GLN A 156 -9.49 1.50 -16.38
CA GLN A 156 -8.05 1.26 -16.35
C GLN A 156 -7.26 2.56 -16.56
N ILE A 157 -7.71 3.39 -17.50
CA ILE A 157 -7.12 4.70 -17.76
C ILE A 157 -7.27 5.58 -16.52
N TRP A 158 -8.48 5.70 -15.97
CA TRP A 158 -8.71 6.52 -14.77
C TRP A 158 -8.01 5.99 -13.53
N TYR A 159 -7.94 4.68 -13.33
CA TYR A 159 -7.17 4.07 -12.25
C TYR A 159 -5.69 4.46 -12.33
N THR A 160 -5.11 4.39 -13.53
CA THR A 160 -3.72 4.78 -13.79
C THR A 160 -3.52 6.28 -13.57
N VAL A 161 -4.41 7.13 -14.08
CA VAL A 161 -4.33 8.59 -13.91
C VAL A 161 -4.43 9.00 -12.44
N ILE A 162 -5.35 8.41 -11.67
CA ILE A 162 -5.53 8.73 -10.25
C ILE A 162 -4.32 8.27 -9.43
N SER A 163 -3.86 7.03 -9.62
CA SER A 163 -2.73 6.49 -8.86
C SER A 163 -1.41 7.20 -9.20
N ALA A 164 -1.10 7.40 -10.49
CA ALA A 164 0.08 8.13 -10.93
C ALA A 164 0.00 9.62 -10.57
N GLY A 165 -1.17 10.24 -10.73
CA GLY A 165 -1.42 11.62 -10.36
C GLY A 165 -1.15 11.86 -8.87
N LEU A 166 -1.66 11.00 -7.99
CA LEU A 166 -1.38 11.08 -6.56
C LEU A 166 0.13 10.98 -6.27
N PHE A 167 0.82 10.03 -6.91
CA PHE A 167 2.27 9.87 -6.78
C PHE A 167 3.02 11.15 -7.16
N PHE A 168 2.75 11.70 -8.36
CA PHE A 168 3.45 12.87 -8.89
C PHE A 168 3.10 14.15 -8.13
N VAL A 169 1.85 14.33 -7.72
CA VAL A 169 1.44 15.49 -6.91
C VAL A 169 2.15 15.48 -5.55
N LEU A 170 2.15 14.35 -4.84
CA LEU A 170 2.87 14.23 -3.58
C LEU A 170 4.38 14.40 -3.76
N LEU A 171 4.94 13.81 -4.83
CA LEU A 171 6.36 13.98 -5.16
C LEU A 171 6.70 15.45 -5.41
N GLY A 172 5.90 16.15 -6.22
CA GLY A 172 6.11 17.57 -6.53
C GLY A 172 5.99 18.47 -5.30
N ILE A 173 4.99 18.23 -4.44
CA ILE A 173 4.83 18.99 -3.18
C ILE A 173 6.05 18.78 -2.28
N LEU A 174 6.47 17.53 -2.06
CA LEU A 174 7.59 17.25 -1.17
C LEU A 174 8.93 17.70 -1.75
N TYR A 175 9.09 17.66 -3.08
CA TYR A 175 10.24 18.22 -3.76
C TYR A 175 10.29 19.74 -3.62
N TYR A 176 9.16 20.44 -3.75
CA TYR A 176 9.10 21.89 -3.52
C TYR A 176 9.49 22.31 -2.09
N ILE A 177 9.15 21.48 -1.09
CA ILE A 177 9.44 21.79 0.33
C ILE A 177 10.89 21.47 0.71
N TYR A 178 11.49 20.43 0.13
CA TYR A 178 12.73 19.83 0.64
C TYR A 178 13.85 19.63 -0.40
N GLY A 179 13.58 19.88 -1.67
CA GLY A 179 14.48 19.69 -2.80
C GLY A 179 15.06 20.99 -3.36
#